data_AF-A0A3D8JVY3-F1
#
_entry.id   AF-A0A3D8JVY3-F1
#
_cell.length_a   1.000
_cell.length_b   1.000
_cell.length_c   1.000
_cell.angle_alpha   90.00
_cell.angle_beta   90.00
_cell.angle_gamma   90.00
#
_symmetry.space_group_name_H-M   'P 1'
#
loop_
_entity.id
_entity.type
_entity.pdbx_description
1 polymer ?
#
loop_
_entity_poly.entity_id
_entity_poly.type
_entity_poly.pdbx_seq_one_letter_code
_entity_poly.pdbx_strand_id
1 'polypeptide(L)'
;MKNIRFLTHQEIFDRVVAHLTEQRGAALLPRGGGAYRGACGGCPIGHFIRPTDYSTAMEGVPVRYLIGTTLSHPSYMDAGIAALRKALLKAKINVYEERTVALLSCLQNVHDAFGVWEWQERLLSIAREFGLVADQLKAAA
;
A
#
# COMPACT_ATOMS: atom_id res chain seq x y z
N MET A 1 -13.54 -18.84 18.45
CA MET A 1 -13.26 -17.90 17.35
C MET A 1 -12.09 -17.03 17.74
N LYS A 2 -10.98 -17.01 16.99
CA LYS A 2 -9.91 -16.04 17.23
C LYS A 2 -10.44 -14.66 16.82
N ASN A 3 -10.51 -13.72 17.75
CA ASN A 3 -10.83 -12.33 17.43
C ASN A 3 -9.69 -11.80 16.55
N ILE A 4 -9.92 -11.71 15.24
CA ILE A 4 -8.94 -11.17 14.32
C ILE A 4 -8.99 -9.66 14.46
N ARG A 5 -8.01 -9.08 15.16
CA ARG A 5 -7.79 -7.64 15.17
C ARG A 5 -7.15 -7.23 13.84
N PHE A 6 -7.85 -6.37 13.09
CA PHE A 6 -7.29 -5.66 11.95
C PHE A 6 -6.43 -4.49 12.44
N LEU A 7 -5.49 -4.07 11.60
CA LEU A 7 -4.70 -2.86 11.82
C LEU A 7 -5.61 -1.63 11.75
N THR A 8 -5.31 -0.64 12.58
CA THR A 8 -5.95 0.67 12.46
C THR A 8 -5.37 1.44 11.26
N HIS A 9 -6.09 2.46 10.79
CA HIS A 9 -5.57 3.36 9.73
C HIS A 9 -4.25 4.02 10.14
N GLN A 10 -4.09 4.35 11.43
CA GLN A 10 -2.84 4.88 11.97
C GLN A 10 -1.71 3.85 11.90
N GLU A 11 -1.94 2.61 12.34
CA GLU A 11 -0.94 1.54 12.28
C GLU A 11 -0.51 1.22 10.83
N ILE A 12 -1.43 1.34 9.87
CA ILE A 12 -1.13 1.21 8.43
C ILE A 12 -0.26 2.37 7.97
N PHE A 13 -0.65 3.60 8.28
CA PHE A 13 0.07 4.81 7.87
C PHE A 13 1.49 4.84 8.44
N ASP A 14 1.65 4.61 9.74
CA ASP A 14 2.97 4.63 10.41
C ASP A 14 3.93 3.62 9.79
N ARG A 15 3.45 2.40 9.48
CA ARG A 15 4.28 1.37 8.85
C ARG A 15 4.71 1.75 7.43
N VAL A 16 3.83 2.40 6.67
CA VAL A 16 4.19 2.89 5.33
C VAL A 16 5.18 4.03 5.42
N VAL A 17 4.97 4.99 6.32
CA VAL A 17 5.90 6.10 6.53
C VAL A 17 7.28 5.57 6.92
N ALA A 18 7.34 4.61 7.85
CA ALA A 18 8.59 3.94 8.24
C ALA A 18 9.26 3.25 7.03
N HIS A 19 8.52 2.44 6.26
CA HIS A 19 9.05 1.76 5.07
C HIS A 19 9.61 2.75 4.03
N LEU A 20 8.86 3.81 3.70
CA LEU A 20 9.30 4.84 2.75
C LEU A 20 10.55 5.58 3.26
N THR A 21 10.62 5.85 4.56
CA THR A 21 11.77 6.53 5.19
C THR A 21 13.01 5.62 5.19
N GLU A 22 12.85 4.32 5.45
CA GLU A 22 13.93 3.33 5.42
C GLU A 22 14.41 3.04 3.99
N GLN A 23 13.50 2.99 3.02
CA GLN A 23 13.80 2.74 1.61
C GLN A 23 14.67 3.86 1.00
N ARG A 24 14.60 5.09 1.54
CA ARG A 24 15.38 6.29 1.15
C ARG A 24 15.41 6.59 -0.36
N GLY A 25 14.44 6.09 -1.11
CA GLY A 25 14.39 6.20 -2.55
C GLY A 25 13.05 5.72 -3.09
N ALA A 26 12.43 6.52 -3.96
CA ALA A 26 11.34 6.04 -4.79
C ALA A 26 11.88 4.89 -5.64
N ALA A 27 11.14 3.79 -5.75
CA ALA A 27 11.50 2.76 -6.71
C ALA A 27 11.23 3.30 -8.13
N LEU A 28 12.14 4.14 -8.63
CA LEU A 28 12.41 4.26 -10.06
C LEU A 28 12.97 2.90 -10.47
N LEU A 29 12.07 1.93 -10.67
CA LEU A 29 12.45 0.60 -11.09
C LEU A 29 13.21 0.74 -12.42
N PRO A 30 14.50 0.36 -12.47
CA PRO A 30 15.11 0.03 -13.75
C PRO A 30 14.26 -1.11 -14.31
N ARG A 31 13.76 -0.93 -15.54
CA ARG A 31 12.91 -1.86 -16.31
C ARG A 31 12.96 -3.32 -15.76
N GLY A 32 11.91 -3.75 -15.04
CA GLY A 32 11.68 -5.17 -14.73
C GLY A 32 11.63 -5.61 -13.26
N GLY A 33 11.63 -4.73 -12.26
CA GLY A 33 11.32 -5.12 -10.88
C GLY A 33 9.81 -5.24 -10.61
N GLY A 34 9.38 -6.13 -9.71
CA GLY A 34 7.97 -6.25 -9.32
C GLY A 34 7.47 -5.00 -8.58
N ALA A 35 6.22 -4.60 -8.78
CA ALA A 35 5.60 -3.50 -8.04
C ALA A 35 5.44 -3.85 -6.55
N TYR A 36 5.06 -5.08 -6.22
CA TYR A 36 4.89 -5.52 -4.82
C TYR A 36 6.17 -6.08 -4.20
N ARG A 37 7.15 -6.52 -5.00
CA ARG A 37 8.40 -7.13 -4.50
C ARG A 37 9.69 -6.64 -5.16
N GLY A 38 9.66 -5.46 -5.74
CA GLY A 38 10.80 -4.86 -6.44
C GLY A 38 12.03 -4.63 -5.56
N ALA A 39 13.12 -4.23 -6.21
CA ALA A 39 14.36 -3.87 -5.52
C ALA A 39 14.08 -2.80 -4.44
N CYS A 40 14.73 -2.94 -3.28
CA CYS A 40 14.52 -2.14 -2.06
C CYS A 40 13.24 -2.43 -1.25
N GLY A 41 12.64 -3.62 -1.39
CA GLY A 41 11.54 -4.08 -0.54
C GLY A 41 10.13 -3.92 -1.13
N GLY A 42 10.04 -3.45 -2.38
CA GLY A 42 8.79 -3.28 -3.11
C GLY A 42 8.00 -2.01 -2.73
N CYS A 43 6.79 -1.87 -3.27
CA CYS A 43 5.91 -0.76 -2.94
C CYS A 43 5.45 -0.82 -1.47
N PRO A 44 4.94 0.30 -0.92
CA PRO A 44 4.43 0.38 0.44
C PRO A 44 3.41 -0.70 0.81
N ILE A 45 2.62 -1.14 -0.17
CA ILE A 45 1.58 -2.16 0.01
C ILE A 45 2.20 -3.56 0.05
N GLY A 46 3.22 -3.78 -0.78
CA GLY A 46 4.02 -5.00 -0.82
C GLY A 46 4.74 -5.27 0.49
N HIS A 47 5.15 -4.23 1.21
CA HIS A 47 5.77 -4.34 2.54
C HIS A 47 4.89 -5.11 3.55
N PHE A 48 3.56 -5.07 3.42
CA PHE A 48 2.65 -5.83 4.29
C PHE A 48 2.53 -7.31 3.90
N ILE A 49 2.89 -7.66 2.65
CA ILE A 49 2.67 -8.99 2.09
C ILE A 49 3.87 -9.88 2.38
N ARG A 50 3.63 -10.94 3.15
CA ARG A 50 4.67 -11.92 3.47
C ARG A 50 5.16 -12.65 2.22
N PRO A 51 6.42 -13.11 2.20
CA PRO A 51 6.94 -13.89 1.09
C PRO A 51 6.09 -15.08 0.65
N THR A 52 5.50 -15.79 1.61
CA THR A 52 4.66 -16.96 1.39
C THR A 52 3.27 -16.63 0.88
N ASP A 53 2.86 -15.37 0.99
CA ASP A 53 1.55 -14.88 0.59
C ASP A 53 1.60 -14.12 -0.74
N TYR A 54 2.80 -13.82 -1.25
CA TYR A 54 3.03 -13.18 -2.53
C TYR A 54 2.74 -14.11 -3.71
N SER A 55 2.21 -13.53 -4.80
CA SER A 55 2.05 -14.17 -6.10
C SER A 55 2.36 -13.17 -7.19
N THR A 56 3.03 -13.59 -8.26
CA THR A 56 3.31 -12.75 -9.43
C THR A 56 2.04 -12.25 -10.11
N ALA A 57 0.91 -12.94 -9.95
CA ALA A 57 -0.39 -12.49 -10.44
C ALA A 57 -0.86 -11.17 -9.78
N MET A 58 -0.33 -10.80 -8.62
CA MET A 58 -0.61 -9.52 -7.96
C MET A 58 0.08 -8.35 -8.65
N GLU A 59 1.15 -8.61 -9.41
CA GLU A 59 1.93 -7.56 -10.03
C GLU A 59 1.12 -6.80 -11.08
N GLY A 60 1.17 -5.47 -11.01
CA GLY A 60 0.36 -4.60 -11.86
C GLY A 60 -1.10 -4.46 -11.44
N VAL A 61 -1.54 -5.08 -10.33
CA VAL A 61 -2.88 -4.87 -9.76
C VAL A 61 -2.86 -3.70 -8.78
N PRO A 62 -3.49 -2.57 -9.10
CA PRO A 62 -3.58 -1.43 -8.19
C PRO A 62 -4.60 -1.70 -7.07
N VAL A 63 -4.32 -1.19 -5.87
CA VAL A 63 -5.16 -1.42 -4.69
C VAL A 63 -6.59 -0.90 -4.86
N ARG A 64 -6.78 0.17 -5.67
CA ARG A 64 -8.10 0.72 -5.98
C ARG A 64 -9.10 -0.29 -6.56
N TYR A 65 -8.64 -1.38 -7.18
CA TYR A 65 -9.52 -2.43 -7.72
C TYR A 65 -10.00 -3.43 -6.65
N LEU A 66 -9.58 -3.29 -5.39
CA LEU A 66 -10.11 -4.11 -4.30
C LEU A 66 -11.53 -3.71 -3.90
N ILE A 67 -11.90 -2.44 -4.11
CA ILE A 67 -13.26 -1.90 -4.00
C ILE A 67 -13.82 -1.77 -5.40
N GLY A 68 -14.98 -2.39 -5.62
CA GLY A 68 -15.68 -2.29 -6.89
C GLY A 68 -16.44 -3.57 -7.21
N THR A 69 -17.50 -3.41 -7.99
CA THR A 69 -18.10 -4.52 -8.72
C THR A 69 -17.16 -4.89 -9.87
N THR A 70 -17.22 -6.13 -10.34
CA THR A 70 -16.36 -6.71 -11.41
C THR A 70 -16.38 -5.96 -12.75
N LEU A 71 -17.15 -4.87 -12.86
CA LEU A 71 -17.24 -4.00 -14.03
C LEU A 71 -16.14 -2.92 -14.08
N SER A 72 -15.38 -2.71 -13.01
CA SER A 72 -14.39 -1.62 -12.92
C SER A 72 -12.96 -2.01 -13.34
N HIS A 73 -12.71 -3.25 -13.72
CA HIS A 73 -11.39 -3.74 -14.13
C HIS A 73 -11.49 -4.81 -15.23
N PRO A 74 -10.43 -5.01 -16.04
CA PRO A 74 -10.37 -6.11 -16.99
C PRO A 74 -10.42 -7.47 -16.28
N SER A 75 -11.10 -8.46 -16.86
CA SER A 75 -11.27 -9.81 -16.29
C SER A 75 -9.95 -10.57 -16.09
N TYR A 76 -8.92 -10.27 -16.88
CA TYR A 76 -7.60 -10.88 -16.69
C TYR A 76 -6.96 -10.51 -15.34
N MET A 77 -7.43 -9.45 -14.67
CA MET A 77 -6.94 -9.03 -13.36
C MET A 77 -7.60 -9.77 -12.19
N ASP A 78 -8.67 -10.55 -12.42
CA ASP A 78 -9.47 -11.18 -11.35
C ASP A 78 -8.62 -12.04 -10.42
N ALA A 79 -7.73 -12.85 -10.99
CA ALA A 79 -6.82 -13.71 -10.23
C ALA A 79 -5.86 -12.90 -9.36
N GLY A 80 -5.36 -11.79 -9.89
CA GLY A 80 -4.47 -10.87 -9.17
C GLY A 80 -5.18 -10.11 -8.06
N ILE A 81 -6.39 -9.63 -8.31
CA ILE A 81 -7.26 -8.96 -7.32
C ILE A 81 -7.58 -9.92 -6.17
N ALA A 82 -7.99 -11.16 -6.50
CA ALA A 82 -8.28 -12.18 -5.49
C ALA A 82 -7.04 -12.52 -4.65
N ALA A 83 -5.87 -12.64 -5.29
CA ALA A 83 -4.62 -12.90 -4.62
C ALA A 83 -4.21 -11.74 -3.68
N LEU A 84 -4.26 -10.50 -4.17
CA LEU A 84 -3.92 -9.30 -3.40
C LEU A 84 -4.85 -9.12 -2.19
N ARG A 85 -6.16 -9.29 -2.40
CA ARG A 85 -7.17 -9.26 -1.32
C ARG A 85 -6.83 -10.28 -0.23
N LYS A 86 -6.52 -11.52 -0.64
CA LYS A 86 -6.15 -12.60 0.29
C LYS A 86 -4.89 -12.26 1.10
N ALA A 87 -3.86 -11.71 0.45
CA ALA A 87 -2.62 -11.34 1.13
C ALA A 87 -2.82 -10.21 2.14
N LEU A 88 -3.57 -9.17 1.78
CA LEU A 88 -3.85 -8.05 2.70
C LEU A 88 -4.71 -8.47 3.89
N LEU A 89 -5.70 -9.35 3.69
CA LEU A 89 -6.47 -9.92 4.81
C LEU A 89 -5.59 -10.75 5.76
N LYS A 90 -4.63 -11.51 5.23
CA LYS A 90 -3.63 -12.22 6.05
C LYS A 90 -2.70 -11.26 6.79
N ALA A 91 -2.35 -10.14 6.18
CA ALA A 91 -1.61 -9.04 6.78
C ALA A 91 -2.42 -8.19 7.78
N LYS A 92 -3.68 -8.59 8.05
CA LYS A 92 -4.60 -7.90 8.97
C LYS A 92 -5.00 -6.50 8.50
N ILE A 93 -5.15 -6.32 7.20
CA ILE A 93 -5.69 -5.09 6.60
C ILE A 93 -7.12 -5.34 6.14
N ASN A 94 -8.07 -4.53 6.60
CA ASN A 94 -9.49 -4.68 6.28
C ASN A 94 -9.84 -4.07 4.91
N VAL A 95 -9.59 -4.81 3.84
CA VAL A 95 -9.85 -4.36 2.45
C VAL A 95 -11.33 -4.39 2.04
N TYR A 96 -12.24 -4.74 2.96
CA TYR A 96 -13.68 -4.58 2.74
C TYR A 96 -14.19 -3.19 3.14
N GLU A 97 -13.40 -2.45 3.91
CA GLU A 97 -13.74 -1.08 4.31
C GLU A 97 -13.26 -0.09 3.24
N GLU A 98 -14.16 0.77 2.77
CA GLU A 98 -13.85 1.69 1.69
C GLU A 98 -12.69 2.64 2.03
N ARG A 99 -12.75 3.18 3.25
CA ARG A 99 -11.74 4.07 3.80
C ARG A 99 -10.35 3.44 3.89
N THR A 100 -10.26 2.14 4.19
CA THR A 100 -8.97 1.44 4.25
C THR A 100 -8.33 1.37 2.87
N VAL A 101 -9.05 0.98 1.83
CA VAL A 101 -8.47 0.87 0.47
C VAL A 101 -8.20 2.25 -0.11
N ALA A 102 -9.01 3.27 0.20
CA ALA A 102 -8.71 4.66 -0.17
C ALA A 102 -7.37 5.11 0.40
N LEU A 103 -7.12 4.85 1.70
CA LEU A 103 -5.84 5.13 2.35
C LEU A 103 -4.69 4.40 1.64
N LEU A 104 -4.81 3.08 1.43
CA LEU A 104 -3.78 2.29 0.75
C LEU A 104 -3.53 2.78 -0.68
N SER A 105 -4.57 3.19 -1.41
CA SER A 105 -4.45 3.73 -2.77
C SER A 105 -3.69 5.06 -2.76
N CYS A 106 -3.98 5.97 -1.81
CA CYS A 106 -3.24 7.22 -1.68
C CYS A 106 -1.77 6.96 -1.32
N LEU A 107 -1.50 6.03 -0.39
CA LEU A 107 -0.14 5.67 0.01
C LEU A 107 0.66 5.00 -1.13
N GLN A 108 0.03 4.12 -1.91
CA GLN A 108 0.62 3.54 -3.12
C GLN A 108 0.95 4.64 -4.14
N ASN A 109 0.04 5.60 -4.33
CA ASN A 109 0.24 6.70 -5.28
C ASN A 109 1.39 7.64 -4.89
N VAL A 110 1.65 7.87 -3.59
CA VAL A 110 2.83 8.62 -3.13
C VAL A 110 4.11 8.03 -3.69
N HIS A 111 4.24 6.70 -3.60
CA HIS A 111 5.42 5.98 -4.08
C HIS A 111 5.49 5.90 -5.60
N ASP A 112 4.35 5.69 -6.28
CA ASP A 112 4.33 5.38 -7.71
C ASP A 112 4.38 6.64 -8.60
N ALA A 113 3.86 7.78 -8.14
CA ALA A 113 3.66 8.96 -8.97
C ALA A 113 4.55 10.16 -8.60
N PHE A 114 5.19 10.18 -7.43
CA PHE A 114 5.90 11.35 -6.93
C PHE A 114 7.37 11.08 -6.59
N GLY A 115 8.20 12.10 -6.78
CA GLY A 115 9.59 12.08 -6.34
C GLY A 115 9.71 12.15 -4.81
N VAL A 116 10.80 11.62 -4.27
CA VAL A 116 11.06 11.57 -2.80
C VAL A 116 10.94 12.94 -2.14
N TRP A 117 11.32 14.01 -2.84
CA TRP A 117 11.24 15.39 -2.33
C TRP A 117 9.80 15.86 -2.08
N GLU A 118 8.80 15.26 -2.72
CA GLU A 118 7.38 15.57 -2.51
C GLU A 118 6.73 14.70 -1.43
N TRP A 119 7.36 13.59 -1.03
CA TRP A 119 6.71 12.59 -0.19
C TRP A 119 6.25 13.16 1.15
N GLN A 120 7.05 14.02 1.78
CA GLN A 120 6.70 14.60 3.08
C GLN A 120 5.41 15.43 2.99
N GLU A 121 5.29 16.32 2.00
CA GLU A 121 4.08 17.14 1.81
C GLU A 121 2.86 16.27 1.50
N ARG A 122 3.02 15.26 0.63
CA ARG A 122 1.93 14.36 0.25
C ARG A 122 1.47 13.50 1.43
N LEU A 123 2.39 12.94 2.21
CA LEU A 123 2.07 12.14 3.40
C LEU A 123 1.41 12.99 4.49
N LEU A 124 1.83 14.25 4.68
CA LEU A 124 1.12 15.19 5.57
C LEU A 124 -0.29 15.50 5.07
N SER A 125 -0.49 15.65 3.76
CA SER A 125 -1.81 15.85 3.18
C SER A 125 -2.73 14.64 3.42
N ILE A 126 -2.22 13.42 3.20
CA ILE A 126 -2.94 12.17 3.48
C ILE A 126 -3.28 12.07 4.96
N ALA A 127 -2.34 12.37 5.85
CA ALA A 127 -2.62 12.33 7.28
C ALA A 127 -3.77 13.26 7.66
N ARG A 128 -3.81 14.49 7.12
CA ARG A 128 -4.92 15.43 7.35
C ARG A 128 -6.25 14.89 6.82
N GLU A 129 -6.26 14.37 5.59
CA GLU A 129 -7.48 13.85 4.95
C GLU A 129 -8.09 12.67 5.74
N PHE A 130 -7.24 11.78 6.25
CA PHE A 130 -7.68 10.61 6.98
C PHE A 130 -7.81 10.81 8.50
N GLY A 131 -7.49 12.00 9.01
CA GLY A 131 -7.52 12.32 10.45
C GLY A 131 -6.45 11.57 11.25
N LEU A 132 -5.27 11.39 10.67
CA LEU A 132 -4.14 10.64 11.22
C LEU A 132 -3.09 11.57 11.82
N VAL A 133 -2.34 11.05 12.78
CA VAL A 133 -1.19 11.71 13.38
C VAL A 133 0.04 11.48 12.50
N ALA A 134 0.82 12.54 12.28
CA ALA A 134 1.97 12.54 11.37
C ALA A 134 3.26 13.05 12.04
N ASP A 135 3.41 12.86 13.35
CA ASP A 135 4.54 13.42 14.10
C ASP A 135 5.89 12.83 13.65
N GLN A 136 5.89 11.59 13.15
CA GLN A 136 7.08 10.95 12.55
C GLN A 136 7.63 11.73 11.34
N LEU A 137 6.78 12.48 10.62
CA LEU A 137 7.18 13.31 9.48
C LEU A 137 7.66 14.70 9.88
N LYS A 138 7.42 15.14 11.13
CA LYS A 138 7.87 16.44 11.64
C LYS A 138 9.29 16.39 12.20
N ALA A 139 9.76 15.21 12.63
CA ALA A 139 11.09 15.02 13.22
C ALA A 139 12.23 14.91 12.18
N ALA A 140 11.90 14.86 10.89
CA ALA A 140 12.85 14.69 9.79
C ALA A 140 13.14 15.98 8.98
N ALA A 141 12.65 17.14 9.46
CA ALA A 141 12.83 18.46 8.85
C ALA A 141 13.99 19.23 9.51
#